data_AF-A0A2T4YJ70-F1
#
_entry.id   AF-A0A2T4YJ70-F1
#
_cell.length_a   1.000
_cell.length_b   1.000
_cell.length_c   1.000
_cell.angle_alpha   90.00
_cell.angle_beta   90.00
_cell.angle_gamma   90.00
#
_symmetry.space_group_name_H-M   'P 1'
#
loop_
_entity.id
_entity.type
_entity.pdbx_description
1 polymer ?
#
loop_
_entity_poly.entity_id
_entity_poly.type
_entity_poly.pdbx_seq_one_letter_code
_entity_poly.pdbx_strand_id
1 'polypeptide(L)'
;MRLSSRAVRGGGLAALAKRVCIGSVVMASLLAAGCGSRPEEGFLAPVAEIDPGSTAHTLLVATTRKRDDRPGTLFNGERSTPLDFAKIVVSVPEKHAQGEVEWASTAPGSSKTDFVVRQANYLDDEKAFVSTLNAQLAARPKGKRNVFLFIHGYNTMFAEGLYRFAQVVHDAQAPGVPVLFTWASRGQVTQYVYDTNSATAARDDLERTIRLLFASNAEQVNILAHSMGNWVTVEALRQIRISGGLPHVSKLGRLVLAAPDIDIDVFKSQMRRFGKPAKPFFIVLSKDDKALGASNFLAGGTSRLGAASDSDELAALGAIVVDMTDVKGLDSSNHGKFAQLAAVAPRLNAVLEGGFTTPRSSANAEEIASGSLEAIVKLPITIIGAPFRLIAGR
;
A
#
# COMPACT_ATOMS: atom_id res chain seq x y z
N MET A 1 -11.14 49.44 -75.41
CA MET A 1 -10.94 49.78 -73.99
C MET A 1 -10.79 48.47 -73.22
N ARG A 2 -9.63 48.23 -72.59
CA ARG A 2 -9.22 46.96 -71.97
C ARG A 2 -10.09 46.60 -70.76
N LEU A 3 -10.51 45.33 -70.62
CA LEU A 3 -10.86 44.74 -69.33
C LEU A 3 -10.23 43.35 -69.22
N SER A 4 -9.59 43.16 -68.07
CA SER A 4 -8.60 42.14 -67.72
C SER A 4 -9.25 40.89 -67.13
N SER A 5 -8.85 39.71 -67.59
CA SER A 5 -9.17 38.42 -66.97
C SER A 5 -8.24 38.15 -65.78
N ARG A 6 -8.78 38.11 -64.55
CA ARG A 6 -8.05 37.63 -63.37
C ARG A 6 -8.50 36.21 -63.04
N ALA A 7 -7.61 35.24 -63.25
CA ALA A 7 -7.74 33.88 -62.74
C ALA A 7 -7.43 33.87 -61.22
N VAL A 8 -8.36 33.34 -60.42
CA VAL A 8 -8.14 33.09 -58.98
C VAL A 8 -7.60 31.65 -58.82
N ARG A 9 -6.40 31.54 -58.25
CA ARG A 9 -5.66 30.29 -58.01
C ARG A 9 -6.33 29.45 -56.91
N GLY A 10 -6.69 28.20 -57.23
CA GLY A 10 -7.14 27.17 -56.28
C GLY A 10 -6.00 26.53 -55.48
N GLY A 11 -5.28 27.31 -54.67
CA GLY A 11 -4.13 26.83 -53.88
C GLY A 11 -4.39 26.55 -52.40
N GLY A 12 -5.53 26.98 -51.83
CA GLY A 12 -5.74 27.00 -50.37
C GLY A 12 -6.22 25.69 -49.74
N LEU A 13 -7.09 24.95 -50.43
CA LEU A 13 -7.78 23.78 -49.85
C LEU A 13 -6.89 22.54 -49.73
N ALA A 14 -5.99 22.30 -50.67
CA ALA A 14 -5.09 21.13 -50.65
C ALA A 14 -3.99 21.24 -49.57
N ALA A 15 -3.58 22.46 -49.22
CA ALA A 15 -2.57 22.70 -48.18
C ALA A 15 -3.14 22.53 -46.77
N LEU A 16 -4.44 22.83 -46.57
CA LEU A 16 -5.11 22.66 -45.28
C LEU A 16 -5.39 21.18 -44.97
N ALA A 17 -5.81 20.40 -45.97
CA ALA A 17 -6.04 18.96 -45.81
C ALA A 17 -4.75 18.17 -45.49
N LYS A 18 -3.61 18.53 -46.09
CA LYS A 18 -2.30 17.91 -45.76
C LYS A 18 -1.82 18.24 -44.34
N ARG A 19 -2.08 19.45 -43.84
CA ARG A 19 -1.69 19.86 -42.48
C ARG A 19 -2.53 19.19 -41.40
N VAL A 20 -3.81 18.93 -41.65
CA VAL A 20 -4.69 18.20 -40.73
C VAL A 20 -4.30 16.72 -40.66
N CYS A 21 -4.01 16.06 -41.78
CA CYS A 21 -3.57 14.65 -41.75
C CYS A 21 -2.21 14.44 -41.07
N ILE A 22 -1.25 15.36 -41.24
CA ILE A 22 0.06 15.25 -40.56
C ILE A 22 -0.08 15.51 -39.05
N GLY A 23 -0.92 16.47 -38.66
CA GLY A 23 -1.22 16.73 -37.24
C GLY A 23 -1.87 15.54 -36.54
N SER A 24 -2.82 14.86 -37.20
CA SER A 24 -3.48 13.67 -36.66
C SER A 24 -2.54 12.45 -36.54
N VAL A 25 -1.59 12.28 -37.48
CA VAL A 25 -0.61 11.18 -37.42
C VAL A 25 0.47 11.43 -36.35
N VAL A 26 0.91 12.68 -36.17
CA VAL A 26 1.87 13.04 -35.10
C VAL A 26 1.22 12.94 -33.71
N MET A 27 -0.06 13.31 -33.58
CA MET A 27 -0.78 13.20 -32.30
C MET A 27 -1.16 11.74 -31.96
N ALA A 28 -1.41 10.88 -32.96
CA ALA A 28 -1.62 9.45 -32.75
C ALA A 28 -0.32 8.69 -32.42
N SER A 29 0.84 9.12 -32.93
CA SER A 29 2.13 8.50 -32.63
C SER A 29 2.71 8.94 -31.27
N LEU A 30 2.36 10.12 -30.76
CA LEU A 30 2.68 10.55 -29.40
C LEU A 30 1.85 9.85 -28.31
N LEU A 31 0.72 9.22 -28.65
CA LEU A 31 -0.06 8.37 -27.73
C LEU A 31 0.42 6.92 -27.68
N ALA A 32 1.30 6.49 -28.59
CA ALA A 32 1.88 5.14 -28.62
C ALA A 32 3.24 5.05 -27.92
N ALA A 33 3.92 6.17 -27.67
CA ALA A 33 5.21 6.23 -26.98
C ALA A 33 5.02 6.40 -25.46
N GLY A 34 4.50 5.35 -24.81
CA GLY A 34 4.31 5.38 -23.36
C GLY A 34 3.75 4.10 -22.73
N CYS A 35 3.69 2.98 -23.46
CA CYS A 35 3.42 1.68 -22.85
C CYS A 35 4.69 1.14 -22.22
N GLY A 36 5.10 1.69 -21.08
CA GLY A 36 5.93 0.92 -20.16
C GLY A 36 5.12 -0.31 -19.76
N SER A 37 5.52 -1.49 -20.23
CA SER A 37 4.87 -2.75 -19.85
C SER A 37 4.99 -2.90 -18.34
N ARG A 38 3.85 -2.96 -17.65
CA ARG A 38 3.82 -3.33 -16.23
C ARG A 38 4.36 -4.74 -16.04
N PRO A 39 4.95 -5.07 -14.88
CA PRO A 39 5.64 -6.33 -14.67
C PRO A 39 4.63 -7.49 -14.56
N GLU A 40 4.37 -8.17 -15.67
CA GLU A 40 3.41 -9.28 -15.73
C GLU A 40 4.08 -10.63 -16.00
N GLU A 41 4.54 -10.89 -17.22
CA GLU A 41 5.15 -12.16 -17.62
C GLU A 41 6.68 -12.13 -17.50
N GLY A 42 7.26 -13.17 -16.91
CA GLY A 42 8.70 -13.34 -16.72
C GLY A 42 9.32 -12.56 -15.57
N PHE A 43 8.68 -11.50 -15.08
CA PHE A 43 9.27 -10.59 -14.06
C PHE A 43 9.46 -11.21 -12.68
N LEU A 44 8.81 -12.34 -12.39
CA LEU A 44 8.98 -13.12 -11.17
C LEU A 44 9.68 -14.46 -11.42
N ALA A 45 10.29 -14.65 -12.60
CA ALA A 45 11.09 -15.83 -12.85
C ALA A 45 12.32 -15.80 -11.92
N PRO A 46 12.62 -16.91 -11.21
CA PRO A 46 13.74 -16.96 -10.28
C PRO A 46 15.09 -16.65 -10.95
N VAL A 47 15.82 -15.69 -10.40
CA VAL A 47 17.20 -15.37 -10.75
C VAL A 47 18.14 -16.14 -9.80
N ALA A 48 18.95 -17.03 -10.37
CA ALA A 48 19.81 -17.94 -9.59
C ALA A 48 21.09 -17.27 -9.08
N GLU A 49 21.74 -16.47 -9.93
CA GLU A 49 22.95 -15.73 -9.57
C GLU A 49 22.57 -14.40 -8.96
N ILE A 50 22.99 -14.18 -7.71
CA ILE A 50 22.72 -12.94 -6.99
C ILE A 50 24.00 -12.18 -6.75
N ASP A 51 24.01 -10.93 -7.20
CA ASP A 51 25.11 -9.99 -7.01
C ASP A 51 25.42 -9.80 -5.51
N PRO A 52 26.71 -9.77 -5.13
CA PRO A 52 27.15 -9.41 -3.79
C PRO A 52 26.53 -8.09 -3.31
N GLY A 53 26.24 -7.98 -2.02
CA GLY A 53 25.60 -6.78 -1.44
C GLY A 53 24.08 -6.75 -1.52
N SER A 54 23.45 -7.61 -2.33
CA SER A 54 21.99 -7.69 -2.42
C SER A 54 21.37 -8.33 -1.17
N THR A 55 20.31 -7.72 -0.64
CA THR A 55 19.61 -8.19 0.57
C THR A 55 18.41 -9.07 0.23
N ALA A 56 18.27 -10.23 0.89
CA ALA A 56 17.15 -11.14 0.67
C ALA A 56 16.05 -10.96 1.73
N HIS A 57 14.79 -10.92 1.28
CA HIS A 57 13.60 -10.92 2.13
C HIS A 57 12.72 -12.12 1.79
N THR A 58 12.35 -12.90 2.80
CA THR A 58 11.39 -14.02 2.64
C THR A 58 9.99 -13.55 2.99
N LEU A 59 9.11 -13.49 1.99
CA LEU A 59 7.72 -13.10 2.10
C LEU A 59 6.83 -14.33 2.03
N LEU A 60 5.80 -14.37 2.88
CA LEU A 60 4.70 -15.31 2.75
C LEU A 60 3.52 -14.61 2.08
N VAL A 61 2.78 -15.32 1.24
CA VAL A 61 1.65 -14.78 0.48
C VAL A 61 0.41 -15.58 0.85
N ALA A 62 -0.68 -14.87 1.10
CA ALA A 62 -2.04 -15.40 1.10
C ALA A 62 -2.83 -14.63 0.03
N THR A 63 -3.50 -15.33 -0.89
CA THR A 63 -4.10 -14.66 -2.05
C THR A 63 -5.40 -15.26 -2.52
N THR A 64 -6.31 -14.39 -2.96
CA THR A 64 -7.54 -14.76 -3.67
C THR A 64 -7.36 -14.72 -5.20
N ARG A 65 -6.11 -14.57 -5.67
CA ARG A 65 -5.77 -14.56 -7.10
C ARG A 65 -5.65 -15.99 -7.62
N LYS A 66 -6.03 -16.19 -8.87
CA LYS A 66 -5.79 -17.46 -9.57
C LYS A 66 -4.31 -17.59 -9.90
N ARG A 67 -3.77 -18.81 -9.75
CA ARG A 67 -2.45 -19.16 -10.28
C ARG A 67 -2.41 -18.90 -11.79
N ASP A 68 -1.26 -18.49 -12.28
CA ASP A 68 -1.02 -18.25 -13.70
C ASP A 68 0.07 -19.19 -14.20
N ASP A 69 -0.22 -19.88 -15.32
CA ASP A 69 0.70 -20.84 -15.93
C ASP A 69 1.81 -20.16 -16.74
N ARG A 70 1.67 -18.85 -17.03
CA ARG A 70 2.72 -18.09 -17.71
C ARG A 70 4.00 -18.04 -16.87
N PRO A 71 5.18 -18.27 -17.47
CA PRO A 71 6.44 -18.29 -16.74
C PRO A 71 6.68 -17.00 -15.98
N GLY A 72 7.06 -17.10 -14.70
CA GLY A 72 7.42 -15.94 -13.90
C GLY A 72 6.27 -14.95 -13.64
N THR A 73 5.00 -15.39 -13.66
CA THR A 73 3.83 -14.57 -13.30
C THR A 73 3.24 -14.95 -11.94
N LEU A 74 3.28 -16.24 -11.58
CA LEU A 74 2.76 -16.85 -10.34
C LEU A 74 1.24 -16.75 -10.13
N PHE A 75 0.70 -15.53 -10.06
CA PHE A 75 -0.72 -15.26 -9.82
C PHE A 75 -1.19 -14.07 -10.69
N ASN A 76 -2.41 -14.13 -11.20
CA ASN A 76 -2.97 -13.10 -12.07
C ASN A 76 -4.07 -12.26 -11.42
N GLY A 77 -4.81 -11.52 -12.26
CA GLY A 77 -5.91 -10.66 -11.82
C GLY A 77 -7.25 -11.37 -11.63
N GLU A 78 -7.35 -12.66 -11.96
CA GLU A 78 -8.60 -13.41 -11.84
C GLU A 78 -8.81 -13.94 -10.42
N ARG A 79 -10.06 -14.02 -9.99
CA ARG A 79 -10.43 -14.55 -8.68
C ARG A 79 -10.23 -16.07 -8.64
N SER A 80 -9.83 -16.57 -7.48
CA SER A 80 -9.77 -18.00 -7.18
C SER A 80 -10.27 -18.26 -5.78
N THR A 81 -10.81 -19.46 -5.58
CA THR A 81 -11.25 -20.00 -4.30
C THR A 81 -10.89 -21.49 -4.26
N PRO A 82 -10.40 -22.04 -3.13
CA PRO A 82 -10.12 -21.35 -1.86
C PRO A 82 -8.90 -20.41 -1.94
N LEU A 83 -8.56 -19.77 -0.81
CA LEU A 83 -7.29 -19.06 -0.61
C LEU A 83 -6.10 -19.89 -1.09
N ASP A 84 -5.17 -19.23 -1.76
CA ASP A 84 -3.91 -19.82 -2.22
C ASP A 84 -2.72 -19.18 -1.51
N PHE A 85 -1.60 -19.89 -1.47
CA PHE A 85 -0.45 -19.53 -0.65
C PHE A 85 0.87 -19.70 -1.39
N ALA A 86 1.83 -18.85 -1.07
CA ALA A 86 3.19 -18.97 -1.57
C ALA A 86 4.23 -18.49 -0.55
N LYS A 87 5.46 -18.98 -0.71
CA LYS A 87 6.67 -18.45 -0.09
C LYS A 87 7.57 -17.93 -1.20
N ILE A 88 7.92 -16.65 -1.12
CA ILE A 88 8.71 -15.97 -2.16
C ILE A 88 9.90 -15.29 -1.48
N VAL A 89 11.09 -15.48 -2.05
CA VAL A 89 12.31 -14.80 -1.63
C VAL A 89 12.60 -13.71 -2.66
N VAL A 90 12.55 -12.46 -2.25
CA VAL A 90 12.86 -11.28 -3.08
C VAL A 90 14.25 -10.76 -2.72
N SER A 91 15.02 -10.39 -3.73
CA SER A 91 16.29 -9.68 -3.60
C SER A 91 16.09 -8.18 -3.80
N VAL A 92 16.66 -7.38 -2.92
CA VAL A 92 16.78 -5.92 -3.05
C VAL A 92 18.23 -5.59 -3.44
N PRO A 93 18.46 -4.78 -4.48
CA PRO A 93 19.81 -4.45 -4.94
C PRO A 93 20.57 -3.62 -3.89
N GLU A 94 21.90 -3.68 -3.91
CA GLU A 94 22.75 -2.93 -2.96
C GLU A 94 22.51 -1.41 -3.04
N LYS A 95 22.27 -0.89 -4.25
CA LYS A 95 22.10 0.55 -4.51
C LYS A 95 20.63 1.01 -4.44
N HIS A 96 19.85 0.39 -3.56
CA HIS A 96 18.44 0.72 -3.37
C HIS A 96 18.22 2.17 -2.90
N ALA A 97 17.28 2.85 -3.54
CA ALA A 97 16.79 4.16 -3.16
C ALA A 97 15.49 4.04 -2.34
N GLN A 98 15.48 4.68 -1.16
CA GLN A 98 14.33 4.61 -0.25
C GLN A 98 13.03 5.09 -0.90
N GLY A 99 11.97 4.31 -0.73
CA GLY A 99 10.63 4.57 -1.27
C GLY A 99 10.45 4.17 -2.74
N GLU A 100 11.53 3.85 -3.45
CA GLU A 100 11.49 3.43 -4.85
C GLU A 100 11.47 1.92 -4.97
N VAL A 101 10.90 1.40 -6.06
CA VAL A 101 11.19 0.03 -6.47
C VAL A 101 12.01 0.13 -7.73
N GLU A 102 13.23 -0.40 -7.71
CA GLU A 102 14.05 -0.49 -8.92
C GLU A 102 13.49 -1.59 -9.82
N TRP A 103 12.63 -1.16 -10.76
CA TRP A 103 11.99 -2.06 -11.72
C TRP A 103 12.96 -2.46 -12.82
N ALA A 104 12.98 -3.76 -13.12
CA ALA A 104 13.60 -4.25 -14.34
C ALA A 104 12.90 -3.66 -15.57
N SER A 105 13.68 -3.24 -16.57
CA SER A 105 13.14 -2.85 -17.87
C SER A 105 12.81 -4.06 -18.76
N THR A 106 13.38 -5.23 -18.45
CA THR A 106 13.17 -6.50 -19.17
C THR A 106 13.21 -7.65 -18.16
N ALA A 107 12.30 -8.62 -18.30
CA ALA A 107 12.31 -9.82 -17.48
C ALA A 107 13.56 -10.70 -17.73
N PRO A 108 14.11 -11.39 -16.71
CA PRO A 108 13.68 -11.41 -15.30
C PRO A 108 14.29 -10.29 -14.44
N GLY A 109 15.07 -9.38 -15.03
CA GLY A 109 15.84 -8.34 -14.33
C GLY A 109 17.23 -8.81 -13.88
N SER A 110 17.94 -7.93 -13.18
CA SER A 110 19.27 -8.16 -12.62
C SER A 110 19.31 -7.79 -11.15
N SER A 111 19.80 -8.68 -10.27
CA SER A 111 19.95 -8.39 -8.83
C SER A 111 20.88 -7.22 -8.52
N LYS A 112 21.74 -6.84 -9.47
CA LYS A 112 22.66 -5.70 -9.33
C LYS A 112 21.92 -4.37 -9.26
N THR A 113 20.84 -4.25 -10.03
CA THR A 113 20.15 -2.97 -10.26
C THR A 113 18.69 -3.02 -9.89
N ASP A 114 18.07 -4.19 -9.88
CA ASP A 114 16.63 -4.35 -9.83
C ASP A 114 16.19 -5.22 -8.65
N PHE A 115 14.93 -5.07 -8.27
CA PHE A 115 14.24 -6.05 -7.45
C PHE A 115 14.02 -7.32 -8.28
N VAL A 116 14.45 -8.48 -7.76
CA VAL A 116 14.29 -9.77 -8.45
C VAL A 116 13.81 -10.87 -7.50
N VAL A 117 13.05 -11.83 -8.02
CA VAL A 117 12.72 -13.07 -7.29
C VAL A 117 13.92 -14.00 -7.32
N ARG A 118 14.34 -14.51 -6.15
CA ARG A 118 15.35 -15.57 -6.01
C ARG A 118 14.72 -16.95 -6.00
N GLN A 119 13.57 -17.08 -5.35
CA GLN A 119 12.83 -18.32 -5.18
C GLN A 119 11.35 -18.02 -5.06
N ALA A 120 10.51 -18.84 -5.69
CA ALA A 120 9.06 -18.79 -5.53
C ALA A 120 8.53 -20.22 -5.45
N ASN A 121 7.83 -20.54 -4.36
CA ASN A 121 7.21 -21.83 -4.15
C ASN A 121 5.77 -21.64 -3.70
N TYR A 122 4.84 -22.34 -4.33
CA TYR A 122 3.50 -22.49 -3.78
C TYR A 122 3.55 -23.26 -2.46
N LEU A 123 2.60 -22.98 -1.58
CA LEU A 123 2.34 -23.76 -0.37
C LEU A 123 0.98 -24.42 -0.55
N ASP A 124 0.90 -25.71 -0.22
CA ASP A 124 -0.25 -26.54 -0.61
C ASP A 124 -1.56 -26.12 0.07
N ASP A 125 -1.48 -25.68 1.33
CA ASP A 125 -2.64 -25.36 2.15
C ASP A 125 -2.32 -24.39 3.31
N GLU A 126 -3.35 -24.06 4.08
CA GLU A 126 -3.24 -23.22 5.28
C GLU A 126 -2.31 -23.80 6.34
N LYS A 127 -2.21 -25.14 6.45
CA LYS A 127 -1.33 -25.80 7.41
C LYS A 127 0.13 -25.62 7.01
N ALA A 128 0.45 -25.76 5.73
CA ALA A 128 1.76 -25.46 5.17
C ALA A 128 2.12 -23.97 5.34
N PHE A 129 1.15 -23.07 5.12
CA PHE A 129 1.32 -21.64 5.38
C PHE A 129 1.66 -21.35 6.85
N VAL A 130 0.86 -21.82 7.80
CA VAL A 130 1.09 -21.61 9.24
C VAL A 130 2.36 -22.29 9.73
N SER A 131 2.68 -23.49 9.24
CA SER A 131 3.94 -24.18 9.56
C SER A 131 5.15 -23.38 9.07
N THR A 132 5.10 -22.87 7.84
CA THR A 132 6.17 -22.04 7.27
C THR A 132 6.31 -20.72 8.04
N LEU A 133 5.19 -20.08 8.40
CA LEU A 133 5.17 -18.89 9.24
C LEU A 133 5.81 -19.15 10.61
N ASN A 134 5.43 -20.24 11.27
CA ASN A 134 5.99 -20.61 12.57
C ASN A 134 7.49 -20.91 12.50
N ALA A 135 7.98 -21.53 11.42
CA ALA A 135 9.41 -21.72 11.20
C ALA A 135 10.16 -20.38 11.06
N GLN A 136 9.60 -19.44 10.30
CA GLN A 136 10.16 -18.09 10.17
C GLN A 136 10.15 -17.34 11.53
N LEU A 137 9.07 -17.45 12.29
CA LEU A 137 8.97 -16.85 13.63
C LEU A 137 9.98 -17.47 14.62
N ALA A 138 10.20 -18.79 14.56
CA ALA A 138 11.13 -19.48 15.44
C ALA A 138 12.60 -19.06 15.21
N ALA A 139 12.95 -18.65 13.99
CA ALA A 139 14.27 -18.10 13.66
C ALA A 139 14.52 -16.71 14.27
N ARG A 140 13.50 -16.09 14.90
CA ARG A 140 13.61 -14.79 15.56
C ARG A 140 13.67 -14.96 17.09
N PRO A 141 14.43 -14.11 17.81
CA PRO A 141 14.45 -14.11 19.27
C PRO A 141 13.06 -13.97 19.87
N LYS A 142 12.83 -14.59 21.02
CA LYS A 142 11.61 -14.40 21.82
C LYS A 142 11.43 -12.90 22.14
N GLY A 143 10.19 -12.40 22.09
CA GLY A 143 9.87 -10.98 22.19
C GLY A 143 10.02 -10.20 20.87
N LYS A 144 10.52 -10.83 19.80
CA LYS A 144 10.65 -10.25 18.45
C LYS A 144 9.96 -11.09 17.38
N ARG A 145 9.07 -12.01 17.78
CA ARG A 145 8.38 -12.93 16.86
C ARG A 145 7.11 -12.27 16.34
N ASN A 146 7.32 -11.22 15.56
CA ASN A 146 6.24 -10.39 15.04
C ASN A 146 5.89 -10.81 13.61
N VAL A 147 4.66 -10.49 13.19
CA VAL A 147 4.22 -10.56 11.80
C VAL A 147 3.96 -9.15 11.30
N PHE A 148 4.32 -8.90 10.04
CA PHE A 148 3.95 -7.69 9.33
C PHE A 148 3.07 -8.05 8.14
N LEU A 149 1.78 -7.79 8.24
CA LEU A 149 0.80 -8.02 7.18
C LEU A 149 0.64 -6.77 6.32
N PHE A 150 0.76 -6.92 5.01
CA PHE A 150 0.48 -5.85 4.05
C PHE A 150 -0.68 -6.21 3.12
N ILE A 151 -1.55 -5.22 2.88
CA ILE A 151 -2.70 -5.31 1.98
C ILE A 151 -2.59 -4.20 0.93
N HIS A 152 -2.50 -4.58 -0.35
CA HIS A 152 -2.37 -3.62 -1.44
C HIS A 152 -3.69 -2.93 -1.82
N GLY A 153 -3.57 -1.88 -2.63
CA GLY A 153 -4.65 -1.06 -3.15
C GLY A 153 -5.22 -1.47 -4.51
N TYR A 154 -6.02 -0.57 -5.08
CA TYR A 154 -6.58 -0.68 -6.43
C TYR A 154 -5.52 -0.77 -7.52
N ASN A 155 -5.86 -1.33 -8.70
CA ASN A 155 -5.04 -1.26 -9.91
C ASN A 155 -3.60 -1.76 -9.65
N THR A 156 -3.47 -2.90 -8.98
CA THR A 156 -2.19 -3.50 -8.59
C THR A 156 -2.06 -4.91 -9.17
N MET A 157 -1.02 -5.16 -9.97
CA MET A 157 -0.62 -6.51 -10.40
C MET A 157 0.06 -7.26 -9.24
N PHE A 158 0.12 -8.59 -9.33
CA PHE A 158 0.73 -9.40 -8.27
C PHE A 158 2.20 -9.03 -8.02
N ALA A 159 3.01 -8.93 -9.09
CA ALA A 159 4.41 -8.54 -9.01
C ALA A 159 4.60 -7.16 -8.36
N GLU A 160 3.71 -6.22 -8.67
CA GLU A 160 3.80 -4.87 -8.12
C GLU A 160 3.53 -4.84 -6.62
N GLY A 161 2.49 -5.54 -6.18
CA GLY A 161 2.19 -5.68 -4.75
C GLY A 161 3.31 -6.39 -4.00
N LEU A 162 3.93 -7.41 -4.60
CA LEU A 162 5.06 -8.15 -4.04
C LEU A 162 6.31 -7.27 -3.88
N TYR A 163 6.78 -6.64 -4.94
CA TYR A 163 8.01 -5.82 -4.90
C TYR A 163 7.82 -4.55 -4.08
N ARG A 164 6.64 -3.91 -4.15
CA ARG A 164 6.32 -2.78 -3.28
C ARG A 164 6.36 -3.18 -1.80
N PHE A 165 5.84 -4.36 -1.45
CA PHE A 165 5.91 -4.80 -0.07
C PHE A 165 7.34 -5.17 0.35
N ALA A 166 8.12 -5.82 -0.51
CA ALA A 166 9.53 -6.09 -0.26
C ALA A 166 10.31 -4.78 -0.01
N GLN A 167 10.02 -3.71 -0.77
CA GLN A 167 10.58 -2.38 -0.57
C GLN A 167 10.21 -1.82 0.80
N VAL A 168 8.92 -1.85 1.16
CA VAL A 168 8.46 -1.38 2.47
C VAL A 168 9.13 -2.15 3.61
N VAL A 169 9.29 -3.47 3.49
CA VAL A 169 9.97 -4.31 4.49
C VAL A 169 11.44 -3.93 4.61
N HIS A 170 12.12 -3.72 3.48
CA HIS A 170 13.51 -3.32 3.43
C HIS A 170 13.72 -1.95 4.09
N ASP A 171 12.98 -0.95 3.65
CA ASP A 171 13.15 0.44 4.10
C ASP A 171 12.73 0.67 5.54
N ALA A 172 11.64 0.02 5.98
CA ALA A 172 11.21 0.13 7.37
C ALA A 172 12.07 -0.68 8.34
N GLN A 173 13.00 -1.51 7.82
CA GLN A 173 13.69 -2.53 8.59
C GLN A 173 12.69 -3.33 9.44
N ALA A 174 11.54 -3.64 8.82
CA ALA A 174 10.32 -3.96 9.56
C ALA A 174 10.55 -5.17 10.46
N PRO A 175 10.36 -5.04 11.79
CA PRO A 175 10.56 -6.16 12.69
C PRO A 175 9.42 -7.16 12.52
N GLY A 176 9.67 -8.29 11.85
CA GLY A 176 8.72 -9.39 11.76
C GLY A 176 8.92 -10.31 10.56
N VAL A 177 8.03 -11.30 10.43
CA VAL A 177 7.85 -12.10 9.21
C VAL A 177 6.89 -11.35 8.29
N PRO A 178 7.30 -10.98 7.07
CA PRO A 178 6.44 -10.27 6.15
C PRO A 178 5.42 -11.22 5.49
N VAL A 179 4.16 -10.82 5.55
CA VAL A 179 3.02 -11.53 4.96
C VAL A 179 2.29 -10.57 4.02
N LEU A 180 2.19 -10.92 2.74
CA LEU A 180 1.40 -10.22 1.75
C LEU A 180 0.02 -10.86 1.68
N PHE A 181 -1.04 -10.09 1.94
CA PHE A 181 -2.36 -10.45 1.47
C PHE A 181 -2.65 -9.70 0.17
N THR A 182 -2.94 -10.46 -0.89
CA THR A 182 -3.13 -9.90 -2.23
C THR A 182 -4.41 -10.42 -2.85
N TRP A 183 -5.31 -9.51 -3.19
CA TRP A 183 -6.63 -9.80 -3.73
C TRP A 183 -6.64 -9.61 -5.25
N ALA A 184 -7.64 -10.19 -5.93
CA ALA A 184 -7.71 -10.29 -7.39
C ALA A 184 -7.98 -8.94 -8.09
N SER A 185 -6.99 -8.05 -8.08
CA SER A 185 -6.95 -6.85 -8.91
C SER A 185 -6.37 -7.17 -10.29
N ARG A 186 -7.04 -6.70 -11.34
CA ARG A 186 -6.57 -6.84 -12.73
C ARG A 186 -5.44 -5.90 -13.09
N GLY A 187 -5.10 -4.94 -12.23
CA GLY A 187 -4.04 -3.99 -12.53
C GLY A 187 -4.35 -3.17 -13.78
N GLN A 188 -5.61 -2.74 -13.94
CA GLN A 188 -6.01 -1.87 -15.05
C GLN A 188 -6.99 -0.81 -14.56
N VAL A 189 -6.74 0.46 -14.93
CA VAL A 189 -7.58 1.60 -14.55
C VAL A 189 -9.02 1.46 -15.06
N THR A 190 -9.22 0.78 -16.19
CA THR A 190 -10.54 0.54 -16.79
C THR A 190 -11.32 -0.58 -16.08
N GLN A 191 -10.66 -1.37 -15.23
CA GLN A 191 -11.25 -2.50 -14.50
C GLN A 191 -11.70 -2.11 -13.09
N TYR A 192 -11.97 -0.82 -12.85
CA TYR A 192 -12.39 -0.28 -11.55
C TYR A 192 -13.51 -1.11 -10.88
N VAL A 193 -14.62 -1.34 -11.59
CA VAL A 193 -15.75 -2.11 -11.06
C VAL A 193 -15.37 -3.54 -10.72
N TYR A 194 -14.54 -4.17 -11.55
CA TYR A 194 -14.05 -5.52 -11.28
C TYR A 194 -13.20 -5.54 -10.00
N ASP A 195 -12.23 -4.64 -9.88
CA ASP A 195 -11.34 -4.55 -8.72
C ASP A 195 -12.11 -4.23 -7.43
N THR A 196 -13.08 -3.31 -7.46
CA THR A 196 -13.94 -3.03 -6.29
C THR A 196 -14.75 -4.26 -5.86
N ASN A 197 -15.31 -5.00 -6.82
CA ASN A 197 -16.02 -6.25 -6.54
C ASN A 197 -15.07 -7.34 -6.03
N SER A 198 -13.84 -7.40 -6.53
CA SER A 198 -12.80 -8.35 -6.08
C SER A 198 -12.35 -8.05 -4.66
N ALA A 199 -12.09 -6.77 -4.35
CA ALA A 199 -11.75 -6.31 -3.01
C ALA A 199 -12.88 -6.65 -2.02
N THR A 200 -14.14 -6.41 -2.41
CA THR A 200 -15.31 -6.73 -1.60
C THR A 200 -15.48 -8.24 -1.38
N ALA A 201 -15.19 -9.06 -2.39
CA ALA A 201 -15.21 -10.52 -2.26
C ALA A 201 -14.09 -11.04 -1.33
N ALA A 202 -12.91 -10.41 -1.36
CA ALA A 202 -11.73 -10.83 -0.61
C ALA A 202 -11.79 -10.55 0.90
N ARG A 203 -12.82 -9.86 1.40
CA ARG A 203 -12.96 -9.51 2.84
C ARG A 203 -12.98 -10.74 3.75
N ASP A 204 -13.67 -11.81 3.33
CA ASP A 204 -13.83 -13.04 4.12
C ASP A 204 -12.48 -13.80 4.16
N ASP A 205 -11.74 -13.80 3.04
CA ASP A 205 -10.40 -14.38 2.93
C ASP A 205 -9.34 -13.57 3.70
N LEU A 206 -9.49 -12.24 3.79
CA LEU A 206 -8.64 -11.43 4.66
C LEU A 206 -8.93 -11.71 6.13
N GLU A 207 -10.21 -11.83 6.52
CA GLU A 207 -10.57 -12.31 7.87
C GLU A 207 -9.91 -13.66 8.14
N ARG A 208 -10.01 -14.61 7.21
CA ARG A 208 -9.40 -15.94 7.34
C ARG A 208 -7.90 -15.84 7.52
N THR A 209 -7.22 -15.04 6.70
CA THR A 209 -5.77 -14.79 6.80
C THR A 209 -5.40 -14.22 8.15
N ILE A 210 -6.09 -13.19 8.64
CA ILE A 210 -5.84 -12.60 9.97
C ILE A 210 -6.00 -13.66 11.07
N ARG A 211 -7.03 -14.52 11.00
CA ARG A 211 -7.21 -15.61 11.96
C ARG A 211 -6.06 -16.61 11.94
N LEU A 212 -5.55 -16.98 10.77
CA LEU A 212 -4.36 -17.85 10.65
C LEU A 212 -3.13 -17.20 11.32
N LEU A 213 -2.92 -15.90 11.14
CA LEU A 213 -1.82 -15.18 11.78
C LEU A 213 -1.97 -15.17 13.31
N PHE A 214 -3.18 -14.96 13.84
CA PHE A 214 -3.43 -14.96 15.29
C PHE A 214 -3.32 -16.35 15.92
N ALA A 215 -3.64 -17.40 15.17
CA ALA A 215 -3.47 -18.79 15.57
C ALA A 215 -2.00 -19.27 15.52
N SER A 216 -1.12 -18.54 14.84
CA SER A 216 0.31 -18.84 14.78
C SER A 216 1.06 -18.51 16.09
N ASN A 217 2.35 -18.82 16.12
CA ASN A 217 3.28 -18.48 17.20
C ASN A 217 3.68 -16.99 17.21
N ALA A 218 3.00 -16.14 16.44
CA ALA A 218 3.23 -14.71 16.45
C ALA A 218 2.92 -14.13 17.85
N GLU A 219 3.84 -13.32 18.35
CA GLU A 219 3.70 -12.54 19.58
C GLU A 219 2.97 -11.22 19.31
N GLN A 220 3.14 -10.67 18.11
CA GLN A 220 2.48 -9.46 17.65
C GLN A 220 2.17 -9.53 16.15
N VAL A 221 1.04 -8.96 15.71
CA VAL A 221 0.67 -8.83 14.30
C VAL A 221 0.46 -7.35 13.98
N ASN A 222 1.35 -6.75 13.19
CA ASN A 222 1.21 -5.40 12.67
C ASN A 222 0.60 -5.46 11.26
N ILE A 223 -0.26 -4.51 10.92
CA ILE A 223 -1.02 -4.48 9.67
C ILE A 223 -0.82 -3.12 9.00
N LEU A 224 -0.48 -3.13 7.71
CA LEU A 224 -0.47 -1.96 6.84
C LEU A 224 -1.39 -2.22 5.65
N ALA A 225 -2.41 -1.38 5.49
CA ALA A 225 -3.30 -1.42 4.34
C ALA A 225 -3.14 -0.14 3.51
N HIS A 226 -3.11 -0.25 2.19
CA HIS A 226 -2.99 0.89 1.27
C HIS A 226 -4.24 1.07 0.42
N SER A 227 -4.66 2.32 0.22
CA SER A 227 -5.73 2.68 -0.72
C SER A 227 -7.01 1.88 -0.50
N MET A 228 -7.54 1.23 -1.54
CA MET A 228 -8.73 0.37 -1.47
C MET A 228 -8.55 -0.87 -0.58
N GLY A 229 -7.31 -1.27 -0.27
CA GLY A 229 -7.02 -2.30 0.73
C GLY A 229 -7.54 -1.94 2.13
N ASN A 230 -7.72 -0.64 2.42
CA ASN A 230 -8.32 -0.17 3.66
C ASN A 230 -9.79 -0.56 3.80
N TRP A 231 -10.57 -0.50 2.71
CA TRP A 231 -11.96 -0.99 2.69
C TRP A 231 -12.02 -2.47 3.09
N VAL A 232 -11.18 -3.31 2.46
CA VAL A 232 -11.11 -4.74 2.74
C VAL A 232 -10.72 -5.00 4.19
N THR A 233 -9.73 -4.25 4.69
CA THR A 233 -9.20 -4.41 6.05
C THR A 233 -10.22 -4.04 7.11
N VAL A 234 -10.89 -2.89 6.99
CA VAL A 234 -11.87 -2.44 7.98
C VAL A 234 -13.11 -3.35 7.96
N GLU A 235 -13.53 -3.84 6.79
CA GLU A 235 -14.64 -4.79 6.72
C GLU A 235 -14.26 -6.14 7.36
N ALA A 236 -13.07 -6.68 7.10
CA ALA A 236 -12.61 -7.92 7.74
C ALA A 236 -12.57 -7.78 9.28
N LEU A 237 -12.09 -6.64 9.81
CA LEU A 237 -12.07 -6.37 11.25
C LEU A 237 -13.49 -6.25 11.83
N ARG A 238 -14.42 -5.62 11.09
CA ARG A 238 -15.83 -5.56 11.45
C ARG A 238 -16.45 -6.97 11.49
N GLN A 239 -16.19 -7.81 10.49
CA GLN A 239 -16.69 -9.19 10.44
C GLN A 239 -16.14 -10.02 11.61
N ILE A 240 -14.84 -9.94 11.86
CA ILE A 240 -14.19 -10.52 13.03
C ILE A 240 -14.90 -10.11 14.32
N ARG A 241 -15.23 -8.82 14.49
CA ARG A 241 -15.95 -8.34 15.67
C ARG A 241 -17.34 -8.95 15.78
N ILE A 242 -18.07 -9.03 14.66
CA ILE A 242 -19.43 -9.59 14.60
C ILE A 242 -19.42 -11.09 14.91
N SER A 243 -18.41 -11.83 14.47
CA SER A 243 -18.28 -13.27 14.67
C SER A 243 -17.63 -13.66 16.01
N GLY A 244 -17.58 -12.74 16.98
CA GLY A 244 -17.12 -13.02 18.35
C GLY A 244 -15.67 -12.60 18.66
N GLY A 245 -14.97 -11.97 17.72
CA GLY A 245 -13.63 -11.43 17.89
C GLY A 245 -12.48 -12.37 17.52
N LEU A 246 -11.26 -11.93 17.82
CA LEU A 246 -10.04 -12.75 17.71
C LEU A 246 -9.67 -13.32 19.08
N PRO A 247 -9.33 -14.62 19.16
CA PRO A 247 -8.57 -15.15 20.27
C PRO A 247 -7.26 -14.37 20.42
N HIS A 248 -6.85 -14.09 21.67
CA HIS A 248 -5.62 -13.33 21.95
C HIS A 248 -5.53 -11.99 21.21
N VAL A 249 -6.62 -11.21 21.20
CA VAL A 249 -6.67 -9.87 20.57
C VAL A 249 -5.52 -8.94 20.99
N SER A 250 -4.89 -9.17 22.14
CA SER A 250 -3.68 -8.48 22.60
C SER A 250 -2.49 -8.60 21.65
N LYS A 251 -2.44 -9.64 20.81
CA LYS A 251 -1.45 -9.80 19.72
C LYS A 251 -1.58 -8.72 18.65
N LEU A 252 -2.75 -8.08 18.49
CA LEU A 252 -2.90 -7.00 17.53
C LEU A 252 -1.92 -5.87 17.88
N GLY A 253 -1.01 -5.59 16.96
CA GLY A 253 0.01 -4.56 17.08
C GLY A 253 -0.51 -3.22 16.57
N ARG A 254 0.27 -2.59 15.69
CA ARG A 254 -0.12 -1.36 14.99
C ARG A 254 -0.98 -1.72 13.77
N LEU A 255 -2.06 -0.98 13.56
CA LEU A 255 -2.82 -0.98 12.31
C LEU A 255 -2.64 0.39 11.64
N VAL A 256 -2.04 0.40 10.45
CA VAL A 256 -1.81 1.60 9.65
C VAL A 256 -2.69 1.54 8.41
N LEU A 257 -3.55 2.54 8.26
CA LEU A 257 -4.43 2.76 7.13
C LEU A 257 -3.85 3.88 6.26
N ALA A 258 -3.15 3.52 5.20
CA ALA A 258 -2.42 4.46 4.36
C ALA A 258 -3.18 4.88 3.11
N ALA A 259 -3.27 6.19 2.89
CA ALA A 259 -4.04 6.83 1.82
C ALA A 259 -5.43 6.19 1.63
N PRO A 260 -6.26 6.08 2.68
CA PRO A 260 -7.41 5.20 2.66
C PRO A 260 -8.48 5.63 1.66
N ASP A 261 -8.67 4.77 0.65
CA ASP A 261 -9.75 4.87 -0.35
C ASP A 261 -10.99 4.12 0.18
N ILE A 262 -11.60 4.70 1.20
CA ILE A 262 -12.86 4.25 1.79
C ILE A 262 -13.75 5.47 1.96
N ASP A 263 -15.03 5.32 1.66
CA ASP A 263 -16.01 6.36 1.95
C ASP A 263 -16.07 6.64 3.46
N ILE A 264 -16.12 7.92 3.84
CA ILE A 264 -16.03 8.31 5.25
C ILE A 264 -17.23 7.81 6.06
N ASP A 265 -18.44 7.79 5.50
CA ASP A 265 -19.65 7.35 6.21
C ASP A 265 -19.68 5.84 6.33
N VAL A 266 -19.16 5.14 5.33
CA VAL A 266 -18.89 3.71 5.39
C VAL A 266 -17.90 3.40 6.52
N PHE A 267 -16.76 4.10 6.57
CA PHE A 267 -15.78 3.92 7.64
C PHE A 267 -16.39 4.16 9.02
N LYS A 268 -17.12 5.27 9.20
CA LYS A 268 -17.83 5.58 10.46
C LYS A 268 -18.83 4.50 10.83
N SER A 269 -19.59 4.00 9.86
CA SER A 269 -20.55 2.91 10.06
C SER A 269 -19.87 1.62 10.52
N GLN A 270 -18.76 1.27 9.89
CA GLN A 270 -17.97 0.10 10.28
C GLN A 270 -17.36 0.28 11.67
N MET A 271 -16.80 1.44 11.98
CA MET A 271 -16.23 1.76 13.30
C MET A 271 -17.28 1.76 14.41
N ARG A 272 -18.51 2.22 14.15
CA ARG A 272 -19.63 2.10 15.12
C ARG A 272 -19.94 0.63 15.42
N ARG A 273 -19.86 -0.25 14.42
CA ARG A 273 -20.09 -1.69 14.62
C ARG A 273 -18.90 -2.41 15.26
N PHE A 274 -17.69 -2.00 14.90
CA PHE A 274 -16.44 -2.54 15.45
C PHE A 274 -16.24 -2.12 16.93
N GLY A 275 -16.51 -0.85 17.24
CA GLY A 275 -16.26 -0.20 18.53
C GLY A 275 -14.95 0.60 18.53
N LYS A 276 -14.58 1.20 19.66
CA LYS A 276 -13.28 1.86 19.79
C LYS A 276 -12.17 0.80 19.90
N PRO A 277 -11.14 0.83 19.05
CA PRO A 277 -10.07 -0.15 19.11
C PRO A 277 -9.26 0.01 20.41
N ALA A 278 -8.76 -1.11 20.95
CA ALA A 278 -7.93 -1.08 22.16
C ALA A 278 -6.59 -0.35 21.95
N LYS A 279 -6.07 -0.40 20.72
CA LYS A 279 -4.92 0.37 20.25
C LYS A 279 -5.38 1.26 19.09
N PRO A 280 -4.95 2.53 19.00
CA PRO A 280 -5.43 3.43 17.97
C PRO A 280 -5.06 2.93 16.57
N PHE A 281 -5.95 3.19 15.60
CA PHE A 281 -5.62 3.03 14.19
C PHE A 281 -4.84 4.24 13.72
N PHE A 282 -3.76 4.04 12.98
CA PHE A 282 -2.99 5.12 12.38
C PHE A 282 -3.56 5.39 10.99
N ILE A 283 -4.18 6.54 10.78
CA ILE A 283 -4.70 6.96 9.47
C ILE A 283 -3.68 7.91 8.87
N VAL A 284 -3.07 7.49 7.75
CA VAL A 284 -2.09 8.31 7.01
C VAL A 284 -2.79 8.91 5.81
N LEU A 285 -2.89 10.23 5.76
CA LEU A 285 -3.60 10.97 4.72
C LEU A 285 -2.68 11.95 3.99
N SER A 286 -3.10 12.35 2.79
CA SER A 286 -2.41 13.37 1.98
C SER A 286 -3.48 14.13 1.21
N LYS A 287 -3.63 15.43 1.49
CA LYS A 287 -4.70 16.26 0.90
C LYS A 287 -4.49 16.55 -0.59
N ASP A 288 -3.25 16.42 -1.06
CA ASP A 288 -2.82 16.58 -2.45
C ASP A 288 -2.76 15.25 -3.24
N ASP A 289 -3.39 14.19 -2.72
CA ASP A 289 -3.50 12.89 -3.36
C ASP A 289 -4.48 12.93 -4.55
N LYS A 290 -3.93 12.86 -5.76
CA LYS A 290 -4.69 12.95 -7.01
C LYS A 290 -5.49 11.68 -7.30
N ALA A 291 -5.02 10.52 -6.86
CA ALA A 291 -5.72 9.26 -7.07
C ALA A 291 -6.99 9.19 -6.22
N LEU A 292 -6.93 9.65 -4.97
CA LEU A 292 -8.11 9.81 -4.13
C LEU A 292 -9.06 10.89 -4.68
N GLY A 293 -8.54 11.97 -5.25
CA GLY A 293 -9.35 12.94 -5.99
C GLY A 293 -10.14 12.31 -7.15
N ALA A 294 -9.51 11.43 -7.93
CA ALA A 294 -10.19 10.69 -8.99
C ALA A 294 -11.20 9.67 -8.44
N SER A 295 -10.88 8.99 -7.33
CA SER A 295 -11.83 8.08 -6.66
C SER A 295 -13.06 8.82 -6.13
N ASN A 296 -12.89 10.00 -5.51
CA ASN A 296 -14.00 10.88 -5.10
C ASN A 296 -14.91 11.18 -6.29
N PHE A 297 -14.34 11.55 -7.45
CA PHE A 297 -15.10 11.85 -8.66
C PHE A 297 -15.89 10.63 -9.16
N LEU A 298 -15.24 9.46 -9.27
CA LEU A 298 -15.88 8.22 -9.71
C LEU A 298 -16.97 7.74 -8.74
N ALA A 299 -16.84 8.06 -7.45
CA ALA A 299 -17.78 7.72 -6.39
C ALA A 299 -18.99 8.67 -6.29
N GLY A 300 -19.13 9.62 -7.21
CA GLY A 300 -20.22 10.59 -7.18
C GLY A 300 -19.99 11.76 -6.21
N GLY A 301 -18.74 12.06 -5.86
CA GLY A 301 -18.35 13.24 -5.09
C GLY A 301 -18.41 13.07 -3.57
N THR A 302 -18.53 11.84 -3.05
CA THR A 302 -18.45 11.60 -1.60
C THR A 302 -17.01 11.65 -1.11
N SER A 303 -16.80 12.12 0.12
CA SER A 303 -15.47 12.32 0.68
C SER A 303 -14.82 10.97 1.06
N ARG A 304 -13.67 10.66 0.46
CA ARG A 304 -12.80 9.55 0.91
C ARG A 304 -12.08 9.90 2.21
N LEU A 305 -11.93 8.91 3.09
CA LEU A 305 -11.24 9.04 4.37
C LEU A 305 -9.82 9.62 4.23
N GLY A 306 -9.07 9.22 3.20
CA GLY A 306 -7.71 9.72 2.97
C GLY A 306 -7.63 11.15 2.44
N ALA A 307 -8.76 11.74 2.03
CA ALA A 307 -8.90 13.13 1.60
C ALA A 307 -9.66 13.99 2.62
N ALA A 308 -10.17 13.39 3.70
CA ALA A 308 -11.00 14.07 4.69
C ALA A 308 -10.19 15.06 5.53
N SER A 309 -10.79 16.22 5.81
CA SER A 309 -10.16 17.30 6.59
C SER A 309 -10.50 17.29 8.08
N ASP A 310 -11.48 16.50 8.52
CA ASP A 310 -11.94 16.48 9.91
C ASP A 310 -11.16 15.44 10.74
N SER A 311 -9.96 15.82 11.16
CA SER A 311 -9.09 15.00 12.01
C SER A 311 -9.65 14.77 13.42
N ASP A 312 -10.49 15.68 13.92
CA ASP A 312 -11.07 15.61 15.26
C ASP A 312 -12.12 14.51 15.35
N GLU A 313 -12.95 14.36 14.31
CA GLU A 313 -13.93 13.26 14.25
C GLU A 313 -13.24 11.88 14.17
N LEU A 314 -12.15 11.77 13.41
CA LEU A 314 -11.36 10.54 13.34
C LEU A 314 -10.67 10.23 14.67
N ALA A 315 -10.16 11.25 15.36
CA ALA A 315 -9.60 11.11 16.69
C ALA A 315 -10.65 10.66 17.72
N ALA A 316 -11.89 11.15 17.61
CA ALA A 316 -13.00 10.74 18.48
C ALA A 316 -13.37 9.25 18.31
N LEU A 317 -13.15 8.68 17.12
CA LEU A 317 -13.27 7.24 16.83
C LEU A 317 -12.06 6.42 17.32
N GLY A 318 -11.05 7.07 17.90
CA GLY A 318 -9.85 6.44 18.45
C GLY A 318 -8.71 6.29 17.45
N ALA A 319 -8.71 7.03 16.34
CA ALA A 319 -7.61 7.02 15.39
C ALA A 319 -6.54 8.09 15.72
N ILE A 320 -5.28 7.79 15.38
CA ILE A 320 -4.21 8.79 15.27
C ILE A 320 -4.09 9.16 13.80
N VAL A 321 -4.17 10.45 13.48
CA VAL A 321 -4.13 10.96 12.11
C VAL A 321 -2.76 11.55 11.82
N VAL A 322 -2.12 11.03 10.77
CA VAL A 322 -0.81 11.45 10.26
C VAL A 322 -1.01 12.09 8.90
N ASP A 323 -0.63 13.36 8.77
CA ASP A 323 -0.68 14.12 7.53
C ASP A 323 0.68 14.09 6.83
N MET A 324 0.67 13.68 5.55
CA MET A 324 1.83 13.64 4.66
C MET A 324 1.69 14.60 3.47
N THR A 325 0.78 15.56 3.52
CA THR A 325 0.53 16.53 2.42
C THR A 325 1.82 17.22 1.99
N ASP A 326 2.65 17.67 2.93
CA ASP A 326 3.90 18.40 2.65
C ASP A 326 5.09 17.50 2.25
N VAL A 327 4.91 16.17 2.30
CA VAL A 327 5.92 15.23 1.77
C VAL A 327 5.88 15.29 0.26
N LYS A 328 7.02 15.52 -0.39
CA LYS A 328 7.10 15.41 -1.85
C LYS A 328 6.95 13.95 -2.27
N GLY A 329 5.91 13.65 -3.06
CA GLY A 329 5.67 12.32 -3.62
C GLY A 329 6.73 11.91 -4.64
N LEU A 330 6.99 10.61 -4.70
CA LEU A 330 7.85 9.99 -5.72
C LEU A 330 7.04 9.58 -6.97
N ASP A 331 5.73 9.44 -6.83
CA ASP A 331 4.81 9.18 -7.94
C ASP A 331 4.05 10.44 -8.37
N SER A 332 3.60 10.47 -9.63
CA SER A 332 2.90 11.64 -10.20
C SER A 332 1.53 11.92 -9.57
N SER A 333 0.96 10.92 -8.87
CA SER A 333 -0.36 10.99 -8.24
C SER A 333 -0.32 11.34 -6.75
N ASN A 334 0.87 11.40 -6.13
CA ASN A 334 1.07 11.55 -4.69
C ASN A 334 0.45 10.44 -3.82
N HIS A 335 -0.04 9.35 -4.43
CA HIS A 335 -0.76 8.27 -3.77
C HIS A 335 0.18 7.23 -3.13
N GLY A 336 1.45 7.21 -3.58
CA GLY A 336 2.50 6.32 -3.15
C GLY A 336 3.32 6.83 -1.96
N LYS A 337 3.03 8.02 -1.42
CA LYS A 337 3.79 8.63 -0.30
C LYS A 337 3.94 7.72 0.92
N PHE A 338 3.02 6.77 1.13
CA PHE A 338 3.14 5.77 2.19
C PHE A 338 4.40 4.91 2.08
N ALA A 339 4.93 4.68 0.88
CA ALA A 339 6.20 3.97 0.69
C ALA A 339 7.36 4.72 1.33
N GLN A 340 7.31 6.06 1.31
CA GLN A 340 8.29 6.94 1.98
C GLN A 340 8.08 6.96 3.50
N LEU A 341 6.87 6.67 3.99
CA LEU A 341 6.62 6.48 5.43
C LEU A 341 7.42 5.30 5.98
N ALA A 342 7.65 4.25 5.18
CA ALA A 342 8.46 3.10 5.57
C ALA A 342 9.88 3.53 6.00
N ALA A 343 10.52 4.41 5.23
CA ALA A 343 11.86 4.92 5.54
C ALA A 343 11.96 5.67 6.87
N VAL A 344 10.85 6.29 7.32
CA VAL A 344 10.80 6.98 8.62
C VAL A 344 10.15 6.15 9.72
N ALA A 345 9.67 4.94 9.41
CA ALA A 345 8.97 4.08 10.36
C ALA A 345 9.79 3.74 11.62
N PRO A 346 11.11 3.46 11.57
CA PRO A 346 11.91 3.24 12.78
C PRO A 346 11.88 4.44 13.72
N ARG A 347 11.97 5.65 13.18
CA ARG A 347 11.94 6.91 13.96
C ARG A 347 10.54 7.18 14.49
N LEU A 348 9.51 6.99 13.66
CA LEU A 348 8.12 7.11 14.07
C LEU A 348 7.80 6.13 15.20
N ASN A 349 8.27 4.88 15.12
CA ASN A 349 8.07 3.88 16.18
C ASN A 349 8.71 4.33 17.50
N ALA A 350 9.93 4.86 17.47
CA ALA A 350 10.60 5.38 18.66
C ALA A 350 9.83 6.54 19.31
N VAL A 351 9.32 7.48 18.50
CA VAL A 351 8.47 8.58 18.98
C VAL A 351 7.17 8.06 19.60
N LEU A 352 6.51 7.11 18.94
CA LEU A 352 5.24 6.55 19.41
C LEU A 352 5.40 5.73 20.69
N GLU A 353 6.53 5.04 20.87
CA GLU A 353 6.85 4.28 22.08
C GLU A 353 7.22 5.20 23.26
N GLY A 354 7.77 6.38 22.99
CA GLY A 354 8.07 7.41 24.01
C GLY A 354 6.83 8.17 24.53
N GLY A 355 5.68 8.02 23.89
CA GLY A 355 4.42 8.67 24.27
C GLY A 355 4.30 10.15 23.86
N PHE A 356 3.06 10.64 23.78
CA PHE A 356 2.74 12.05 23.51
C PHE A 356 2.46 12.79 24.82
N THR A 357 3.33 13.72 25.21
CA THR A 357 3.06 14.68 26.29
C THR A 357 2.88 16.08 25.70
N THR A 358 1.66 16.61 25.69
CA THR A 358 1.43 18.04 25.41
C THR A 358 1.60 18.87 26.69
N PRO A 359 2.14 20.10 26.61
CA PRO A 359 2.37 20.94 27.79
C PRO A 359 1.05 21.30 28.47
N ARG A 360 1.03 21.17 29.81
CA ARG A 360 -0.05 21.73 30.63
C ARG A 360 0.07 23.25 30.57
N SER A 361 -1.01 23.95 30.25
CA SER A 361 -1.09 25.39 30.49
C SER A 361 -0.80 25.62 31.97
N SER A 362 0.19 26.47 32.26
CA SER A 362 0.72 26.84 33.58
C SER A 362 1.61 25.80 34.29
N ALA A 363 2.87 25.69 33.86
CA ALA A 363 4.04 25.58 34.74
C ALA A 363 5.33 25.78 33.91
N ASN A 364 6.31 26.48 34.51
CA ASN A 364 7.57 26.99 33.96
C ASN A 364 8.17 26.23 32.75
N ALA A 365 8.45 27.01 31.70
CA ALA A 365 8.69 26.58 30.32
C ALA A 365 10.11 26.10 29.98
N GLU A 366 10.93 25.66 30.94
CA GLU A 366 12.34 25.36 30.65
C GLU A 366 12.82 23.94 30.99
N GLU A 367 12.02 23.06 31.59
CA GLU A 367 12.59 21.77 32.05
C GLU A 367 11.73 20.51 31.85
N ILE A 368 10.64 20.55 31.09
CA ILE A 368 9.83 19.33 30.87
C ILE A 368 9.47 19.16 29.39
N ALA A 369 10.06 18.15 28.75
CA ALA A 369 9.75 17.55 27.44
C ALA A 369 10.43 18.11 26.15
N SER A 370 11.74 18.35 26.15
CA SER A 370 12.50 18.67 24.92
C SER A 370 12.74 17.48 23.98
N GLY A 371 12.80 16.23 24.47
CA GLY A 371 13.21 15.08 23.65
C GLY A 371 12.17 14.59 22.63
N SER A 372 10.90 14.47 23.02
CA SER A 372 9.86 13.82 22.20
C SER A 372 9.25 14.76 21.14
N LEU A 373 9.14 16.05 21.45
CA LEU A 373 8.61 17.07 20.55
C LEU A 373 9.65 17.48 19.49
N GLU A 374 10.94 17.63 19.84
CA GLU A 374 11.99 17.91 18.86
C GLU A 374 12.19 16.78 17.85
N ALA A 375 11.96 15.53 18.27
CA ALA A 375 12.03 14.37 17.37
C ALA A 375 10.88 14.35 16.35
N ILE A 376 9.67 14.79 16.74
CA ILE A 376 8.52 14.94 15.83
C ILE A 376 8.77 16.08 14.83
N VAL A 377 9.31 17.21 15.30
CA VAL A 377 9.62 18.40 14.46
C VAL A 377 10.64 18.10 13.34
N LYS A 378 11.43 17.04 13.47
CA LYS A 378 12.43 16.62 12.47
C LYS A 378 11.92 15.59 11.46
N LEU A 379 10.70 15.07 11.62
CA LEU A 379 10.11 14.19 10.62
C LEU A 379 9.34 15.02 9.59
N PRO A 380 9.36 14.64 8.30
CA PRO A 380 8.64 15.37 7.26
C PRO A 380 7.11 15.12 7.31
N ILE A 381 6.57 14.68 8.45
CA ILE A 381 5.17 14.30 8.65
C ILE A 381 4.62 15.06 9.85
N THR A 382 3.32 15.38 9.82
CA THR A 382 2.65 16.06 10.94
C THR A 382 1.58 15.17 11.55
N ILE A 383 1.54 15.07 12.87
CA ILE A 383 0.45 14.37 13.57
C ILE A 383 -0.62 15.41 13.88
N ILE A 384 -1.78 15.30 13.22
CA ILE A 384 -2.84 16.31 13.26
C ILE A 384 -4.06 15.88 14.09
N GLY A 385 -4.08 14.64 14.60
CA GLY A 385 -5.13 14.15 15.50
C GLY A 385 -4.69 12.94 16.32
N ALA A 386 -5.05 12.89 17.59
CA ALA A 386 -4.78 11.75 18.47
C ALA A 386 -5.85 11.64 19.58
N PRO A 387 -6.23 10.43 20.02
CA PRO A 387 -7.15 10.26 21.13
C PRO A 387 -6.40 10.51 22.44
N PHE A 388 -6.54 11.71 23.01
CA PHE A 388 -5.92 12.01 24.31
C PHE A 388 -6.58 11.19 25.42
N ARG A 389 -5.77 10.41 26.15
CA ARG A 389 -6.13 9.93 27.50
C ARG A 389 -5.38 10.78 28.52
N LEU A 390 -6.12 11.53 29.33
CA LEU A 390 -5.63 12.05 30.60
C LEU A 390 -5.23 10.84 31.47
N ILE A 391 -3.94 10.54 31.56
CA ILE A 391 -3.43 9.73 32.67
C ILE A 391 -3.44 10.66 33.88
N ALA A 392 -4.58 10.73 34.57
CA ALA A 392 -4.61 11.25 35.92
C ALA A 392 -3.85 10.23 36.78
N GLY A 393 -2.63 10.58 37.18
CA GLY A 393 -1.87 9.82 38.15
C GLY A 393 -2.67 9.69 39.46
N ARG A 394 -2.71 8.48 40.01
CA ARG A 394 -2.92 8.27 41.44
C ARG A 394 -1.61 7.87 42.05
#